data_AF-A0A9P7NH87-F1
#
_entry.id   AF-A0A9P7NH87-F1
#
_cell.length_a   1.000
_cell.length_b   1.000
_cell.length_c   1.000
_cell.angle_alpha   90.00
_cell.angle_beta   90.00
_cell.angle_gamma   90.00
#
_symmetry.space_group_name_H-M   'P 1'
#
loop_
_entity.id
_entity.type
_entity.pdbx_description
1 polymer ?
#
loop_
_entity_poly.entity_id
_entity_poly.type
_entity_poly.pdbx_seq_one_letter_code
_entity_poly.pdbx_strand_id
1 'polypeptide(L)'
;MPESSSPSSSSPSSSSPSSRTAQVESLMHTLRAKSPIYGLILADMHLVDVHAGSVTLRIRLTPTHLNSKGGLHGAVSATMVDFVTGLAICAHDLRETTGASVDMHLSFLATARVDDVLVVRATAERVGGNLAFVTVRINKIVGEGTKSTELTRLTKSTEPTESTEGVVEKPVTLAQHTKFVRGTGRAVEGAVEGAVEGGS
;
A
#
# COMPACT_ATOMS: atom_id res chain seq x y z
N MET A 1 50.99 -4.78 -7.14
CA MET A 1 49.75 -4.23 -6.57
C MET A 1 48.60 -4.79 -7.38
N PRO A 2 47.70 -5.60 -6.80
CA PRO A 2 46.50 -6.05 -7.51
C PRO A 2 45.41 -4.97 -7.43
N GLU A 3 44.84 -4.61 -8.58
CA GLU A 3 43.78 -3.61 -8.73
C GLU A 3 42.46 -4.10 -8.11
N SER A 4 41.89 -3.24 -7.26
CA SER A 4 40.60 -3.42 -6.62
C SER A 4 39.46 -3.26 -7.63
N SER A 5 38.77 -4.35 -7.95
CA SER A 5 37.51 -4.29 -8.69
C SER A 5 36.36 -4.01 -7.72
N SER A 6 35.82 -2.79 -7.76
CA SER A 6 34.61 -2.42 -7.03
C SER A 6 33.37 -3.04 -7.70
N PRO A 7 32.43 -3.66 -6.96
CA PRO A 7 31.17 -4.11 -7.55
C PRO A 7 30.22 -2.93 -7.76
N SER A 8 29.74 -2.82 -9.00
CA SER A 8 28.70 -1.90 -9.47
C SER A 8 27.41 -2.01 -8.66
N SER A 9 26.92 -0.87 -8.18
CA SER A 9 25.61 -0.72 -7.56
C SER A 9 24.50 -0.94 -8.59
N SER A 10 23.73 -2.03 -8.43
CA SER A 10 22.52 -2.28 -9.20
C SER A 10 21.39 -1.35 -8.76
N SER A 11 21.00 -0.41 -9.61
CA SER A 11 19.78 0.39 -9.45
C SER A 11 18.53 -0.49 -9.52
N PRO A 12 17.43 -0.17 -8.80
CA PRO A 12 16.16 -0.88 -8.95
C PRO A 12 15.59 -0.67 -10.36
N SER A 13 15.07 -1.75 -10.94
CA SER A 13 14.55 -1.85 -12.29
C SER A 13 13.44 -0.81 -12.59
N SER A 14 13.62 -0.07 -13.68
CA SER A 14 12.70 0.96 -14.18
C SER A 14 11.48 0.32 -14.87
N SER A 15 10.53 -0.21 -14.11
CA SER A 15 9.22 -0.59 -14.66
C SER A 15 8.37 0.64 -14.97
N SER A 16 7.54 0.57 -16.01
CA SER A 16 6.66 1.68 -16.38
C SER A 16 5.60 1.94 -15.30
N PRO A 17 5.15 3.19 -15.09
CA PRO A 17 4.08 3.51 -14.14
C PRO A 17 2.81 2.66 -14.33
N SER A 18 2.42 2.40 -15.59
CA SER A 18 1.25 1.59 -15.94
C SER A 18 1.35 0.14 -15.45
N SER A 19 2.52 -0.47 -15.59
CA SER A 19 2.77 -1.84 -15.12
C SER A 19 2.68 -1.94 -13.59
N ARG A 20 3.15 -0.91 -12.88
CA ARG A 20 3.10 -0.85 -11.42
C ARG A 20 1.68 -0.73 -10.89
N THR A 21 0.88 0.17 -11.47
CA THR A 21 -0.54 0.30 -11.09
C THR A 21 -1.28 -1.02 -11.28
N ALA A 22 -1.12 -1.67 -12.44
CA ALA A 22 -1.77 -2.96 -12.72
C ALA A 22 -1.37 -4.06 -11.71
N GLN A 23 -0.08 -4.12 -11.31
CA GLN A 23 0.38 -5.09 -10.34
C GLN A 23 -0.21 -4.84 -8.94
N VAL A 24 -0.28 -3.57 -8.51
CA VAL A 24 -0.89 -3.19 -7.23
C VAL A 24 -2.39 -3.51 -7.23
N GLU A 25 -3.11 -3.25 -8.33
CA GLU A 25 -4.52 -3.61 -8.48
C GLU A 25 -4.74 -5.12 -8.41
N SER A 26 -3.90 -5.91 -9.09
CA SER A 26 -3.95 -7.37 -9.04
C SER A 26 -3.76 -7.92 -7.62
N LEU A 27 -2.79 -7.37 -6.89
CA LEU A 27 -2.56 -7.72 -5.49
C LEU A 27 -3.76 -7.30 -4.61
N MET A 28 -4.27 -6.09 -4.80
CA MET A 28 -5.42 -5.56 -4.06
C MET A 28 -6.64 -6.46 -4.22
N HIS A 29 -6.93 -6.92 -5.44
CA HIS A 29 -8.01 -7.88 -5.72
C HIS A 29 -7.75 -9.23 -5.01
N THR A 30 -6.52 -9.74 -5.12
CA THR A 30 -6.12 -11.02 -4.51
C THR A 30 -6.26 -11.01 -2.99
N LEU A 31 -5.80 -9.95 -2.33
CA LEU A 31 -5.88 -9.81 -0.88
C LEU A 31 -7.33 -9.78 -0.41
N ARG A 32 -8.21 -9.03 -1.09
CA ARG A 32 -9.65 -8.99 -0.78
C ARG A 32 -10.34 -10.33 -0.96
N ALA A 33 -10.03 -11.04 -2.03
CA ALA A 33 -10.63 -12.35 -2.31
C ALA A 33 -10.20 -13.41 -1.29
N LYS A 34 -8.94 -13.37 -0.83
CA LYS A 34 -8.38 -14.37 0.10
C LYS A 34 -8.65 -14.08 1.58
N SER A 35 -8.94 -12.84 1.95
CA SER A 35 -9.19 -12.43 3.33
C SER A 35 -10.62 -11.93 3.50
N PRO A 36 -11.50 -12.70 4.18
CA PRO A 36 -12.86 -12.27 4.46
C PRO A 36 -12.94 -10.92 5.19
N ILE A 37 -11.96 -10.63 6.06
CA ILE A 37 -11.87 -9.34 6.76
C ILE A 37 -11.64 -8.19 5.78
N TYR A 38 -10.75 -8.34 4.80
CA TYR A 38 -10.54 -7.29 3.79
C TYR A 38 -11.73 -7.18 2.84
N GLY A 39 -12.29 -8.31 2.42
CA GLY A 39 -13.47 -8.34 1.55
C GLY A 39 -14.69 -7.69 2.19
N LEU A 40 -14.87 -7.81 3.51
CA LEU A 40 -15.98 -7.22 4.24
C LEU A 40 -15.75 -5.75 4.60
N ILE A 41 -14.61 -5.44 5.21
CA ILE A 41 -14.34 -4.12 5.80
C ILE A 41 -13.84 -3.12 4.75
N LEU A 42 -13.19 -3.59 3.69
CA LEU A 42 -12.52 -2.71 2.73
C LEU A 42 -13.10 -2.81 1.32
N ALA A 43 -14.30 -3.38 1.13
CA ALA A 43 -14.91 -3.56 -0.19
C ALA A 43 -14.92 -2.27 -1.03
N ASP A 44 -15.35 -1.17 -0.42
CA ASP A 44 -15.54 0.14 -1.07
C ASP A 44 -14.28 1.00 -1.13
N MET A 45 -13.14 0.47 -0.66
CA MET A 45 -11.86 1.18 -0.80
C MET A 45 -11.41 1.14 -2.27
N HIS A 46 -10.87 2.22 -2.80
CA HIS A 46 -10.43 2.29 -4.19
C HIS A 46 -9.03 2.89 -4.27
N LEU A 47 -8.26 2.39 -5.22
CA LEU A 47 -6.94 2.91 -5.55
C LEU A 47 -7.09 4.23 -6.29
N VAL A 48 -6.33 5.24 -5.87
CA VAL A 48 -6.36 6.59 -6.44
C VAL A 48 -5.08 6.87 -7.20
N ASP A 49 -3.95 6.52 -6.60
CA ASP A 49 -2.64 6.83 -7.16
C ASP A 49 -1.59 5.82 -6.70
N VAL A 50 -0.60 5.57 -7.56
CA VAL A 50 0.48 4.60 -7.36
C VAL A 50 1.79 5.16 -7.87
N HIS A 51 2.78 5.13 -6.99
CA HIS A 51 4.16 5.47 -7.29
C HIS A 51 5.11 4.38 -6.76
N ALA A 52 6.38 4.44 -7.14
CA ALA A 52 7.38 3.52 -6.61
C ALA A 52 7.43 3.63 -5.07
N GLY A 53 7.04 2.56 -4.38
CA GLY A 53 6.99 2.48 -2.92
C GLY A 53 5.84 3.25 -2.27
N SER A 54 4.86 3.78 -3.00
CA SER A 54 3.77 4.54 -2.40
C SER A 54 2.43 4.30 -3.09
N VAL A 55 1.36 4.26 -2.30
CA VAL A 55 -0.01 4.15 -2.79
C VAL A 55 -0.91 5.13 -2.04
N THR A 56 -1.89 5.67 -2.76
CA THR A 56 -3.00 6.45 -2.19
C THR A 56 -4.30 5.74 -2.50
N LEU A 57 -5.11 5.54 -1.47
CA LEU A 57 -6.44 4.95 -1.58
C LEU A 57 -7.47 5.85 -0.93
N ARG A 58 -8.74 5.65 -1.29
CA ARG A 58 -9.88 6.35 -0.71
C ARG A 58 -10.97 5.37 -0.31
N ILE A 59 -11.69 5.70 0.75
CA ILE A 59 -12.84 4.93 1.22
C ILE A 59 -13.84 5.85 1.89
N ARG A 60 -15.13 5.66 1.59
CA ARG A 60 -16.23 6.33 2.29
C ARG A 60 -16.62 5.51 3.51
N LEU A 61 -16.78 6.16 4.65
CA LEU A 61 -17.18 5.46 5.87
C LEU A 61 -18.67 5.13 5.86
N THR A 62 -19.00 3.87 6.14
CA THR A 62 -20.35 3.35 6.34
C THR A 62 -20.51 2.93 7.80
N PRO A 63 -21.73 2.61 8.27
CA PRO A 63 -21.94 2.11 9.62
C PRO A 63 -21.07 0.89 9.98
N THR A 64 -20.73 0.05 9.00
CA THR A 64 -19.84 -1.11 9.15
C THR A 64 -18.44 -0.73 9.67
N HIS A 65 -17.99 0.51 9.43
CA HIS A 65 -16.66 0.97 9.83
C HIS A 65 -16.60 1.60 11.22
N LEU A 66 -17.73 1.79 11.89
CA LEU A 66 -17.81 2.59 13.11
C LEU A 66 -17.78 1.73 14.38
N ASN A 67 -17.36 2.35 15.48
CA ASN A 67 -17.43 1.81 16.83
C ASN A 67 -18.75 2.21 17.53
N SER A 68 -18.94 1.73 18.76
CA SER A 68 -20.14 2.01 19.58
C SER A 68 -20.37 3.49 19.89
N LYS A 69 -19.38 4.35 19.69
CA LYS A 69 -19.47 5.81 19.87
C LYS A 69 -19.68 6.57 18.55
N GLY A 70 -19.91 5.86 17.45
CA GLY A 70 -20.17 6.45 16.13
C GLY A 70 -18.95 7.05 15.43
N GLY A 71 -17.73 6.73 15.89
CA GLY A 71 -16.48 7.10 15.22
C GLY A 71 -15.81 5.91 14.54
N LEU A 72 -14.86 6.15 13.65
CA LEU A 72 -14.05 5.12 13.00
C LEU A 72 -13.50 4.14 14.03
N HIS A 73 -13.75 2.85 13.84
CA HIS A 73 -13.30 1.82 14.75
C HIS A 73 -11.77 1.64 14.64
N GLY A 74 -11.06 1.55 15.77
CA GLY A 74 -9.61 1.38 15.77
C GLY A 74 -9.14 0.13 15.02
N ALA A 75 -9.85 -0.99 15.21
CA ALA A 75 -9.65 -2.21 14.41
C ALA A 75 -9.77 -1.98 12.88
N VAL A 76 -10.71 -1.15 12.43
CA VAL A 76 -10.85 -0.81 11.01
C VAL A 76 -9.65 -0.01 10.53
N SER A 77 -9.17 0.97 11.30
CA SER A 77 -7.93 1.69 11.00
C SER A 77 -6.73 0.73 10.92
N ALA A 78 -6.61 -0.21 11.85
CA ALA A 78 -5.54 -1.22 11.83
C ALA A 78 -5.63 -2.12 10.60
N THR A 79 -6.83 -2.56 10.21
CA THR A 79 -7.07 -3.33 8.98
C THR A 79 -6.70 -2.52 7.73
N MET A 80 -7.05 -1.23 7.67
CA MET A 80 -6.64 -0.35 6.57
C MET A 80 -5.12 -0.27 6.48
N VAL A 81 -4.44 0.02 7.61
CA VAL A 81 -2.97 0.10 7.69
C VAL A 81 -2.33 -1.19 7.21
N ASP A 82 -2.80 -2.34 7.71
CA ASP A 82 -2.25 -3.64 7.34
C ASP A 82 -2.36 -3.95 5.85
N PHE A 83 -3.52 -3.63 5.28
CA PHE A 83 -3.82 -3.80 3.86
C PHE A 83 -2.94 -2.91 2.98
N VAL A 84 -2.94 -1.59 3.21
CA VAL A 84 -2.22 -0.62 2.36
C VAL A 84 -0.70 -0.73 2.50
N THR A 85 -0.20 -1.21 3.64
CA THR A 85 1.23 -1.50 3.80
C THR A 85 1.69 -2.54 2.80
N GLY A 86 0.90 -3.60 2.60
CA GLY A 86 1.23 -4.60 1.58
C GLY A 86 1.28 -3.99 0.18
N LEU A 87 0.28 -3.17 -0.15
CA LEU A 87 0.22 -2.49 -1.45
C LEU A 87 1.41 -1.56 -1.68
N ALA A 88 1.87 -0.80 -0.67
CA ALA A 88 3.04 0.05 -0.78
C ALA A 88 4.34 -0.75 -1.00
N ILE A 89 4.49 -1.91 -0.35
CA ILE A 89 5.63 -2.82 -0.56
C ILE A 89 5.61 -3.39 -1.98
N CYS A 90 4.45 -3.85 -2.46
CA CYS A 90 4.27 -4.26 -3.86
C CYS A 90 4.59 -3.13 -4.83
N ALA A 91 4.14 -1.92 -4.52
CA ALA A 91 4.45 -0.73 -5.30
C ALA A 91 5.94 -0.39 -5.26
N HIS A 92 6.77 -0.94 -4.37
CA HIS A 92 8.22 -0.72 -4.39
C HIS A 92 8.91 -1.52 -5.50
N ASP A 93 8.70 -2.83 -5.55
CA ASP A 93 9.47 -3.75 -6.40
C ASP A 93 8.63 -4.74 -7.22
N LEU A 94 7.32 -4.50 -7.32
CA LEU A 94 6.36 -5.31 -8.08
C LEU A 94 6.19 -6.76 -7.61
N ARG A 95 6.63 -7.09 -6.40
CA ARG A 95 6.43 -8.42 -5.83
C ARG A 95 4.95 -8.80 -5.74
N GLU A 96 4.67 -10.09 -5.85
CA GLU A 96 3.31 -10.65 -5.75
C GLU A 96 2.87 -10.89 -4.30
N THR A 97 3.81 -10.93 -3.34
CA THR A 97 3.52 -11.23 -1.93
C THR A 97 4.18 -10.22 -1.00
N THR A 98 3.49 -9.81 0.05
CA THR A 98 3.92 -8.70 0.92
C THR A 98 4.41 -9.14 2.29
N GLY A 99 4.43 -10.46 2.51
CA GLY A 99 4.79 -11.13 3.74
C GLY A 99 3.94 -10.77 4.97
N ALA A 100 4.39 -11.21 6.14
CA ALA A 100 3.61 -11.17 7.39
C ALA A 100 3.92 -9.92 8.21
N SER A 101 2.92 -9.43 8.94
CA SER A 101 3.06 -8.29 9.85
C SER A 101 3.91 -8.66 11.06
N VAL A 102 4.91 -7.83 11.37
CA VAL A 102 5.81 -8.01 12.51
C VAL A 102 5.40 -7.10 13.66
N ASP A 103 5.14 -5.83 13.36
CA ASP A 103 4.73 -4.82 14.34
C ASP A 103 3.92 -3.73 13.66
N MET A 104 2.85 -3.24 14.31
CA MET A 104 2.13 -2.06 13.87
C MET A 104 1.86 -1.13 15.04
N HIS A 105 2.23 0.14 14.88
CA HIS A 105 1.99 1.19 15.85
C HIS A 105 1.06 2.25 15.25
N LEU A 106 -0.06 2.53 15.92
CA LEU A 106 -1.07 3.49 15.49
C LEU A 106 -1.24 4.60 16.53
N SER A 107 -1.30 5.84 16.06
CA SER A 107 -1.69 7.02 16.84
C SER A 107 -3.00 7.58 16.32
N PHE A 108 -4.03 7.60 17.16
CA PHE A 108 -5.36 8.13 16.83
C PHE A 108 -5.43 9.61 17.17
N LEU A 109 -5.43 10.45 16.13
CA LEU A 109 -5.28 11.92 16.26
C LEU A 109 -6.63 12.65 16.25
N ALA A 110 -7.61 12.12 15.50
CA ALA A 110 -8.95 12.68 15.42
C ALA A 110 -9.98 11.59 15.11
N THR A 111 -11.26 11.98 15.13
CA THR A 111 -12.37 11.09 14.76
C THR A 111 -12.84 11.33 13.33
N ALA A 112 -13.30 10.26 12.69
CA ALA A 112 -14.06 10.27 11.45
C ALA A 112 -15.39 9.54 11.65
N ARG A 113 -16.45 9.98 11.00
CA ARG A 113 -17.83 9.49 11.19
C ARG A 113 -18.38 8.91 9.89
N VAL A 114 -19.60 8.37 9.95
CA VAL A 114 -20.34 7.95 8.75
C VAL A 114 -20.32 9.06 7.69
N ASP A 115 -20.23 8.66 6.43
CA ASP A 115 -20.15 9.50 5.24
C ASP A 115 -18.88 10.36 5.09
N ASP A 116 -17.99 10.40 6.08
CA ASP A 116 -16.66 10.99 5.87
C ASP A 116 -15.90 10.16 4.82
N VAL A 117 -15.19 10.84 3.93
CA VAL A 117 -14.28 10.23 2.97
C VAL A 117 -12.87 10.26 3.54
N LEU A 118 -12.26 9.10 3.67
CA LEU A 118 -10.87 8.95 4.07
C LEU A 118 -9.96 8.88 2.85
N VAL A 119 -8.79 9.50 2.97
CA VAL A 119 -7.63 9.31 2.10
C VAL A 119 -6.57 8.59 2.92
N VAL A 120 -6.18 7.40 2.45
CA VAL A 120 -5.18 6.55 3.10
C VAL A 120 -3.94 6.53 2.22
N ARG A 121 -2.84 7.09 2.73
CA ARG A 121 -1.54 7.14 2.04
C ARG A 121 -0.54 6.23 2.74
N ALA A 122 0.08 5.35 1.98
CA ALA A 122 1.15 4.50 2.48
C ALA A 122 2.44 4.75 1.69
N THR A 123 3.56 4.82 2.41
CA THR A 123 4.90 5.02 1.84
C THR A 123 5.86 4.02 2.46
N ALA A 124 6.42 3.14 1.64
CA ALA A 124 7.47 2.21 2.02
C ALA A 124 8.79 2.97 2.13
N GLU A 125 9.12 3.38 3.36
CA GLU A 125 10.34 4.13 3.68
C GLU A 125 11.59 3.31 3.40
N ARG A 126 11.51 2.00 3.65
CA ARG A 126 12.60 1.06 3.39
C ARG A 126 12.03 -0.32 3.13
N VAL A 127 12.52 -0.98 2.08
CA VAL A 127 12.28 -2.40 1.80
C VAL A 127 13.65 -3.09 1.73
N GLY A 128 13.98 -3.85 2.77
CA GLY A 128 15.23 -4.59 2.87
C GLY A 128 15.08 -6.06 2.46
N GLY A 129 16.12 -6.85 2.75
CA GLY A 129 16.12 -8.28 2.46
C GLY A 129 15.24 -9.13 3.38
N ASN A 130 14.82 -8.63 4.54
CA ASN A 130 13.95 -9.37 5.48
C ASN A 130 12.82 -8.54 6.06
N LEU A 131 12.96 -7.21 6.10
CA LEU A 131 12.00 -6.31 6.74
C LEU A 131 11.70 -5.12 5.84
N ALA A 132 10.45 -4.70 5.85
CA ALA A 132 9.97 -3.48 5.22
C ALA A 132 9.32 -2.59 6.29
N PHE A 133 9.60 -1.30 6.23
CA PHE A 133 9.09 -0.28 7.13
C PHE A 133 8.22 0.69 6.32
N VAL A 134 6.97 0.87 6.74
CA VAL A 134 5.98 1.65 5.99
C VAL A 134 5.31 2.66 6.92
N THR A 135 5.32 3.92 6.51
CA THR A 135 4.50 4.98 7.11
C THR A 135 3.12 4.97 6.47
N VAL A 136 2.05 5.00 7.28
CA VAL A 136 0.68 5.15 6.79
C VAL A 136 0.02 6.36 7.43
N ARG A 137 -0.65 7.19 6.62
CA ARG A 137 -1.43 8.35 7.04
C ARG A 137 -2.87 8.18 6.58
N ILE A 138 -3.79 8.21 7.54
CA ILE A 138 -5.23 8.22 7.30
C ILE A 138 -5.71 9.63 7.61
N ASN A 139 -6.16 10.33 6.58
CA ASN A 139 -6.75 11.66 6.69
C ASN A 139 -8.21 11.60 6.28
N LYS A 140 -9.04 12.50 6.80
CA LYS A 140 -10.38 12.74 6.28
C LYS A 140 -10.40 14.01 5.44
N ILE A 141 -11.15 13.97 4.35
CA ILE A 141 -11.39 15.15 3.51
C ILE A 141 -12.41 16.06 4.20
N VAL A 142 -12.14 17.36 4.23
CA VAL A 142 -12.99 18.41 4.79
C VAL A 142 -13.22 19.47 3.72
N GLY A 143 -14.50 19.72 3.40
CA GLY A 143 -14.94 20.76 2.48
C GLY A 143 -16.47 20.82 2.42
N GLU A 144 -17.02 22.00 2.14
CA GLU A 144 -18.46 22.16 1.91
C GLU A 144 -18.84 21.46 0.59
N GLY A 145 -19.52 20.32 0.67
CA GLY A 145 -20.03 19.59 -0.50
C GLY A 145 -19.41 18.21 -0.79
N THR A 146 -18.41 17.76 -0.02
CA THR A 146 -17.69 16.50 -0.30
C THR A 146 -18.50 15.23 0.02
N LYS A 147 -19.69 15.35 0.62
CA LYS A 147 -20.50 14.18 1.01
C LYS A 147 -21.06 13.37 -0.17
N SER A 148 -21.00 13.82 -1.42
CA SER A 148 -21.51 13.03 -2.56
C SER A 148 -20.64 13.09 -3.81
N THR A 149 -19.98 14.21 -4.08
CA THR A 149 -19.52 14.53 -5.46
C THR A 149 -18.18 13.90 -5.87
N GLU A 150 -17.30 13.53 -4.94
CA GLU A 150 -15.91 13.19 -5.29
C GLU A 150 -15.71 11.72 -5.72
N LEU A 151 -16.56 10.80 -5.25
CA LEU A 151 -16.56 9.41 -5.72
C LEU A 151 -17.12 9.28 -7.14
N THR A 152 -18.06 10.14 -7.53
CA THR A 152 -18.68 10.14 -8.86
C THR A 152 -17.74 10.68 -9.96
N ARG A 153 -16.74 11.52 -9.60
CA ARG A 153 -15.77 12.04 -10.59
C ARG A 153 -14.71 11.02 -10.99
N LEU A 154 -14.45 9.98 -10.19
CA LEU A 154 -13.42 8.98 -10.50
C LEU A 154 -13.88 7.89 -11.49
N THR A 155 -15.18 7.79 -11.77
CA THR A 155 -15.73 6.82 -12.76
C THR A 155 -15.87 7.41 -14.17
N LYS A 156 -15.48 8.67 -14.39
CA LYS A 156 -15.62 9.34 -15.69
C LYS A 156 -14.31 10.01 -16.10
N SER A 157 -13.48 9.30 -16.84
CA SER A 157 -12.33 9.86 -17.55
C SER A 157 -12.80 10.76 -18.69
N THR A 158 -12.75 12.09 -18.55
CA THR A 158 -12.32 13.03 -19.63
C THR A 158 -12.15 14.47 -19.11
N GLU A 159 -10.96 15.01 -19.40
CA GLU A 159 -10.50 16.41 -19.46
C GLU A 159 -10.44 17.31 -18.20
N PRO A 160 -9.37 18.14 -18.08
CA PRO A 160 -9.14 19.00 -16.93
C PRO A 160 -9.87 20.33 -17.12
N THR A 161 -10.68 20.74 -16.13
CA THR A 161 -11.15 22.13 -16.05
C THR A 161 -11.15 22.60 -14.59
N GLU A 162 -10.24 23.56 -14.37
CA GLU A 162 -10.13 24.63 -13.37
C GLU A 162 -10.63 24.49 -11.92
N SER A 163 -9.75 25.02 -11.06
CA SER A 163 -9.96 25.55 -9.70
C SER A 163 -10.22 24.53 -8.58
N THR A 164 -9.17 23.85 -8.13
CA THR A 164 -9.16 23.11 -6.86
C THR A 164 -9.06 24.10 -5.69
N GLU A 165 -10.12 24.86 -5.41
CA GLU A 165 -10.23 25.57 -4.14
C GLU A 165 -10.32 24.55 -2.99
N GLY A 166 -9.20 24.39 -2.28
CA GLY A 166 -9.15 24.07 -0.86
C GLY A 166 -9.76 22.75 -0.40
N VAL A 167 -9.41 21.61 -1.01
CA VAL A 167 -9.67 20.31 -0.37
C VAL A 167 -8.76 20.20 0.86
N VAL A 168 -9.31 20.48 2.05
CA VAL A 168 -8.56 20.44 3.31
C VAL A 168 -8.58 19.02 3.85
N GLU A 169 -7.41 18.43 4.08
CA GLU A 169 -7.30 17.14 4.75
C GLU A 169 -6.99 17.32 6.24
N LYS A 170 -7.74 16.63 7.10
CA LYS A 170 -7.47 16.57 8.54
C LYS A 170 -6.95 15.19 8.95
N PRO A 171 -5.85 15.10 9.72
CA PRO A 171 -5.31 13.82 10.14
C PRO A 171 -6.26 13.09 11.10
N VAL A 172 -6.46 11.79 10.88
CA VAL A 172 -7.31 10.90 11.70
C VAL A 172 -6.45 9.85 12.40
N THR A 173 -5.56 9.19 11.65
CA THR A 173 -4.63 8.19 12.19
C THR A 173 -3.28 8.31 11.51
N LEU A 174 -2.22 8.27 12.31
CA LEU A 174 -0.85 8.09 11.85
C LEU A 174 -0.39 6.70 12.27
N ALA A 175 0.29 5.98 11.39
CA ALA A 175 0.79 4.65 11.70
C ALA A 175 2.18 4.37 11.14
N GLN A 176 2.88 3.49 11.82
CA GLN A 176 4.09 2.81 11.34
C GLN A 176 3.79 1.32 11.31
N HIS A 177 4.21 0.64 10.26
CA HIS A 177 3.99 -0.79 10.11
C HIS A 177 5.25 -1.45 9.56
N THR A 178 5.71 -2.48 10.26
CA THR A 178 6.79 -3.35 9.85
C THR A 178 6.23 -4.69 9.35
N LYS A 179 6.60 -5.09 8.13
CA LYS A 179 6.33 -6.44 7.62
C LYS A 179 7.63 -7.20 7.38
N PHE A 180 7.59 -8.49 7.64
CA PHE A 180 8.60 -9.42 7.17
C PHE A 180 8.45 -9.56 5.67
N VAL A 181 9.52 -9.31 4.94
CA VAL A 181 9.58 -9.41 3.48
C VAL A 181 10.74 -10.34 3.15
N ARG A 182 10.46 -11.58 2.74
CA ARG A 182 11.55 -12.48 2.33
C ARG A 182 12.25 -11.86 1.13
N GLY A 183 13.56 -11.72 1.25
CA GLY A 183 14.38 -11.10 0.22
C GLY A 183 14.17 -11.84 -1.08
N THR A 184 13.76 -11.12 -2.11
CA THR A 184 13.99 -11.51 -3.50
C THR A 184 15.49 -11.41 -3.77
N GLY A 185 16.28 -12.19 -3.04
CA GLY A 185 17.58 -12.60 -3.53
C GLY A 185 17.26 -13.38 -4.80
N ARG A 186 17.62 -12.77 -5.93
CA ARG A 186 17.72 -13.37 -7.26
C ARG A 186 17.81 -14.89 -7.12
N ALA A 187 16.85 -15.62 -7.70
CA ALA A 187 16.99 -17.06 -7.85
C ALA A 187 18.39 -17.31 -8.42
N VAL A 188 19.23 -17.98 -7.63
CA VAL A 188 20.57 -18.35 -8.08
C VAL A 188 20.32 -19.47 -9.09
N GLU A 189 20.21 -19.07 -10.35
CA GLU A 189 20.27 -19.96 -11.48
C GLU A 189 21.69 -20.53 -11.51
N GLY A 190 21.83 -21.83 -11.28
CA GLY A 190 23.12 -22.53 -11.34
C GLY A 190 23.41 -23.42 -10.14
N ALA A 191 22.64 -24.52 -10.00
CA ALA A 191 23.05 -25.65 -9.18
C ALA A 191 22.64 -26.97 -9.85
N VAL A 192 23.02 -27.16 -11.12
CA VAL A 192 23.16 -28.51 -11.71
C VAL A 192 24.26 -28.48 -12.77
N GLU A 193 25.52 -28.61 -12.36
CA GLU A 193 26.55 -29.13 -13.25
C GLU A 193 27.68 -29.76 -12.43
N GLY A 194 28.02 -31.01 -12.74
CA GLY A 194 29.29 -31.63 -12.30
C GLY A 194 29.19 -32.79 -11.31
N ALA A 195 28.49 -33.87 -11.64
CA ALA A 195 28.82 -35.20 -11.14
C ALA A 195 28.91 -36.17 -12.33
N VAL A 196 29.99 -36.03 -13.10
CA VAL A 196 30.42 -37.02 -14.10
C VAL A 196 31.76 -37.58 -13.65
N GLU A 197 31.72 -38.88 -13.37
CA GLU A 197 32.72 -39.93 -13.59
C GLU A 197 34.22 -39.70 -13.30
N GLY A 198 34.74 -40.62 -12.48
CA GLY A 198 36.13 -41.07 -12.42
C GLY A 198 36.25 -42.01 -11.20
N GLY A 199 36.25 -43.34 -11.30
CA GLY A 199 36.75 -44.18 -12.38
C GLY A 199 38.19 -44.59 -12.09
N SER A 200 38.34 -45.56 -11.17
CA SER A 200 39.40 -46.60 -11.01
C SER A 200 39.80 -46.83 -9.57
#